data_AF-A0A948G074-F1
#
_entry.id   AF-A0A948G074-F1
#
_cell.length_a   1.000
_cell.length_b   1.000
_cell.length_c   1.000
_cell.angle_alpha   90.00
_cell.angle_beta   90.00
_cell.angle_gamma   90.00
#
_symmetry.space_group_name_H-M   'P 1'
#
loop_
_entity.id
_entity.type
_entity.pdbx_description
1 polymer ?
#
loop_
_entity_poly.entity_id
_entity_poly.type
_entity_poly.pdbx_seq_one_letter_code
_entity_poly.pdbx_strand_id
1 'polypeptide(L)' 'TERFNRKLMDYLIWYNTKRPHWSLKLQSPVDYLLKNNYLSRMCWTNTAV' A
#
# COMPACT_ATOMS: atom_id res chain seq x y z
N THR A 1 -2.66 -17.43 -12.00
CA THR A 1 -3.05 -16.51 -10.91
C THR A 1 -1.87 -16.05 -10.06
N GLU A 2 -0.91 -16.92 -9.72
CA GLU A 2 0.27 -16.55 -8.91
C GLU A 2 1.10 -15.38 -9.49
N ARG A 3 1.41 -15.38 -10.79
CA ARG A 3 2.17 -14.29 -11.45
C ARG A 3 1.48 -12.93 -11.30
N PHE A 4 0.14 -12.91 -11.32
CA PHE A 4 -0.63 -11.69 -11.11
C PHE A 4 -0.53 -11.24 -9.65
N ASN A 5 -0.74 -12.14 -8.70
CA ASN A 5 -0.60 -11.85 -7.26
C ASN A 5 0.79 -11.31 -6.90
N ARG A 6 1.88 -11.85 -7.50
CA ARG A 6 3.24 -11.34 -7.31
C ARG A 6 3.38 -9.89 -7.79
N LYS A 7 2.95 -9.60 -9.02
CA LYS A 7 2.97 -8.23 -9.55
C LYS A 7 2.09 -7.27 -8.74
N LEU A 8 0.95 -7.74 -8.26
CA LEU A 8 0.06 -6.96 -7.40
C LEU A 8 0.73 -6.66 -6.05
N MET A 9 1.41 -7.63 -5.43
CA MET A 9 2.20 -7.41 -4.23
C MET A 9 3.26 -6.34 -4.44
N ASP A 10 4.06 -6.45 -5.51
CA ASP A 10 5.11 -5.46 -5.82
C ASP A 10 4.52 -4.06 -5.98
N TYR A 11 3.39 -3.95 -6.70
CA TYR A 11 2.66 -2.70 -6.85
C TYR A 11 2.15 -2.15 -5.52
N LEU A 12 1.55 -2.98 -4.65
CA LEU A 12 1.01 -2.56 -3.36
C LEU A 12 2.12 -2.09 -2.42
N ILE A 13 3.27 -2.75 -2.41
CA ILE A 13 4.43 -2.30 -1.63
C ILE A 13 4.85 -0.91 -2.09
N TRP A 14 5.05 -0.71 -3.40
CA TRP A 14 5.41 0.60 -3.95
C TRP A 14 4.35 1.67 -3.66
N TYR A 15 3.07 1.36 -3.87
CA TYR A 15 1.97 2.28 -3.65
C TYR A 15 1.91 2.76 -2.19
N ASN A 16 2.07 1.83 -1.24
CA ASN A 16 1.97 2.17 0.18
C ASN A 16 3.25 2.82 0.75
N THR A 17 4.43 2.55 0.19
CA THR A 17 5.72 2.99 0.76
C THR A 17 6.44 4.10 0.01
N LYS A 18 6.12 4.33 -1.27
CA LYS A 18 6.86 5.27 -2.15
C LYS A 18 5.99 6.28 -2.88
N ARG A 19 4.75 5.92 -3.25
CA ARG A 19 3.89 6.78 -4.05
C ARG A 19 3.45 8.01 -3.22
N PRO A 20 3.67 9.25 -3.68
CA PRO A 20 3.17 10.44 -2.99
C PRO A 20 1.66 10.64 -3.27
N HIS A 21 0.92 11.08 -2.25
CA HIS A 21 -0.51 11.36 -2.35
C HIS A 21 -0.81 12.84 -2.09
N TRP A 22 -1.47 13.51 -3.03
CA TRP A 22 -1.86 14.92 -2.90
C TRP A 22 -2.72 15.19 -1.65
N SER A 23 -3.68 14.32 -1.36
CA SER A 23 -4.53 14.41 -0.16
C SER A 23 -3.75 14.24 1.15
N LEU A 24 -2.57 13.59 1.11
CA LEU A 24 -1.69 13.39 2.26
C LEU A 24 -0.49 14.36 2.24
N LYS A 25 -0.62 15.52 1.59
CA LYS A 25 0.46 16.51 1.46
C LYS A 25 1.74 15.91 0.88
N LEU A 26 1.59 15.10 -0.18
CA LEU A 26 2.66 14.39 -0.89
C LEU A 26 3.39 13.31 -0.07
N GLN A 27 2.82 12.86 1.04
CA GLN A 27 3.33 11.71 1.80
C GLN A 27 2.86 10.39 1.19
N SER A 28 3.63 9.32 1.43
CA SER A 28 3.14 7.97 1.18
C SER A 28 2.12 7.54 2.24
N PRO A 29 1.26 6.55 1.96
CA PRO A 29 0.30 6.05 2.93
C PRO A 29 0.96 5.58 4.24
N VAL A 30 2.09 4.86 4.16
CA VAL A 30 2.82 4.38 5.34
C VAL A 30 3.43 5.54 6.13
N ASP A 31 4.01 6.55 5.46
CA ASP A 31 4.55 7.73 6.15
C ASP A 31 3.45 8.45 6.94
N TYR A 32 2.26 8.58 6.35
CA TYR A 32 1.12 9.17 7.02
C TYR A 32 0.70 8.35 8.24
N LEU A 33 0.63 7.03 8.14
CA LEU A 33 0.29 6.16 9.27
C LEU A 33 1.30 6.31 10.41
N LEU A 34 2.60 6.26 10.11
CA LEU A 34 3.66 6.40 11.11
C LEU A 34 3.61 7.76 11.82
N LYS A 35 3.42 8.85 11.06
CA LYS A 35 3.35 10.20 11.63
C LYS A 35 2.17 10.41 12.59
N ASN A 36 1.06 9.72 12.35
CA ASN A 36 -0.15 9.84 13.16
C ASN A 36 -0.31 8.70 14.17
N ASN A 37 0.67 7.79 14.27
CA ASN A 37 0.62 6.60 15.11
C ASN A 37 -0.62 5.73 14.82
N TYR A 38 -0.94 5.55 13.54
CA TYR A 38 -2.06 4.72 13.07
C TYR A 38 -1.58 3.37 12.54
N LEU A 39 -2.46 2.39 12.63
CA LEU A 39 -2.27 1.07 12.02
C LEU A 39 -3.11 0.96 10.73
N SER A 40 -2.56 0.28 9.72
CA SER A 40 -3.35 -0.09 8.54
C SER A 40 -4.51 -0.99 8.96
N ARG A 41 -5.69 -0.73 8.41
CA ARG A 41 -6.89 -1.57 8.57
C ARG A 41 -7.16 -2.45 7.34
N MET A 42 -6.29 -2.37 6.33
CA MET A 42 -6.44 -3.15 5.11
C MET A 42 -5.29 -4.16 4.98
N CYS A 43 -5.68 -5.42 4.83
CA CYS A 43 -4.79 -6.52 4.46
C CYS A 43 -4.99 -6.84 2.98
N TRP A 44 -3.94 -7.31 2.33
CA TRP A 44 -4.04 -7.84 0.98
C TRP A 44 -4.70 -9.22 0.98
N THR A 45 -5.59 -9.48 0.02
CA THR A 45 -6.22 -10.79 -0.21
C THR A 45 -5.72 -11.41 -1.50
N ASN A 46 -5.48 -12.72 -1.49
CA ASN A 46 -5.08 -13.46 -2.68
C ASN A 46 -6.22 -13.47 -3.69
N THR A 47 -5.95 -13.04 -4.92
CA THR A 47 -6.97 -12.93 -5.98
C THR A 47 -7.20 -14.25 -6.72
N ALA A 48 -6.86 -15.39 -6.12
CA ALA A 48 -7.32 -16.69 -6.59
C ALA A 48 -8.86 -16.70 -6.47
N VAL A 49 -9.51 -16.52 -7.62
CA VAL A 49 -10.96 -16.64 -7.77
C VAL A 49 -11.39 -18.04 -7.35
#